data_AF-A0A9W8GKZ2-F1
#
_entry.id   AF-A0A9W8GKZ2-F1
#
_cell.length_a   1.000
_cell.length_b   1.000
_cell.length_c   1.000
_cell.angle_alpha   90.00
_cell.angle_beta   90.00
_cell.angle_gamma   90.00
#
_symmetry.space_group_name_H-M   'P 1'
#
loop_
_entity.id
_entity.type
_entity.pdbx_description
1 polymer ?
#
loop_
_entity_poly.entity_id
_entity_poly.type
_entity_poly.pdbx_seq_one_letter_code
_entity_poly.pdbx_strand_id
1 'polypeptide(L)'
;MPRHNDFTEAATPQYTHAIQSHIRVFILACFGMQKPPKEALEYINSLDIGLTTTYDTIRQWYIRFEKGDFDLAGHHHSVGDTS
;
A
#
# COMPACT_ATOMS: atom_id res chain seq x y z
N MET A 1 1.03 -35.64 23.96
CA MET A 1 1.52 -34.26 23.78
C MET A 1 1.14 -33.82 22.37
N PRO A 2 0.49 -32.66 22.19
CA PRO A 2 0.55 -32.00 20.89
C PRO A 2 0.93 -30.52 21.03
N ARG A 3 1.97 -30.10 20.30
CA ARG A 3 2.15 -28.71 19.86
C ARG A 3 2.64 -28.75 18.42
N HIS A 4 1.71 -29.03 17.52
CA HIS A 4 1.83 -28.52 16.17
C HIS A 4 1.26 -27.10 16.21
N ASN A 5 2.14 -26.11 16.22
CA ASN A 5 1.74 -24.73 15.96
C ASN A 5 1.49 -24.63 14.46
N ASP A 6 0.26 -24.93 14.05
CA ASP A 6 -0.26 -24.49 12.76
C ASP A 6 -0.41 -22.96 12.82
N PHE A 7 0.64 -22.24 12.44
CA PHE A 7 0.53 -20.83 12.06
C PHE A 7 -0.17 -20.72 10.71
N THR A 8 -1.44 -21.11 10.67
CA THR A 8 -2.36 -20.60 9.64
C THR A 8 -3.17 -19.49 10.28
N GLU A 9 -2.46 -18.47 10.76
CA GLU A 9 -3.08 -17.29 11.33
C GLU A 9 -3.60 -16.45 10.16
N ALA A 10 -4.86 -16.69 9.79
CA ALA A 10 -5.59 -15.83 8.87
C ALA A 10 -5.42 -14.39 9.36
N ALA A 11 -4.71 -13.57 8.58
CA ALA A 11 -4.35 -12.21 8.96
C ALA A 11 -5.61 -11.47 9.46
N THR A 12 -5.61 -11.14 10.75
CA THR A 12 -6.73 -10.44 11.40
C THR A 12 -6.90 -9.07 10.73
N PRO A 13 -8.12 -8.53 10.55
CA PRO A 13 -8.39 -7.31 9.76
C PRO A 13 -7.56 -6.08 10.17
N GLN A 14 -7.16 -6.00 11.44
CA GLN A 14 -6.29 -4.94 11.96
C GLN A 14 -4.89 -4.93 11.31
N TYR A 15 -4.33 -6.11 11.02
CA TYR A 15 -3.04 -6.21 10.32
C TYR A 15 -3.16 -5.82 8.85
N THR A 16 -4.30 -6.12 8.21
CA THR A 16 -4.54 -5.77 6.80
C THR A 16 -4.49 -4.25 6.57
N HIS A 17 -5.06 -3.46 7.48
CA HIS A 17 -5.02 -1.99 7.39
C HIS A 17 -3.61 -1.42 7.64
N ALA A 18 -2.87 -1.97 8.60
CA ALA A 18 -1.48 -1.57 8.84
C ALA A 18 -0.61 -1.89 7.61
N ILE A 19 -0.73 -3.09 7.06
CA ILE A 19 -0.03 -3.58 5.86
C ILE A 19 -0.33 -2.70 4.63
N GLN A 20 -1.59 -2.30 4.40
CA GLN A 20 -1.94 -1.41 3.28
C GLN A 20 -1.39 0.01 3.43
N SER A 21 -1.31 0.53 4.66
CA SER A 21 -0.66 1.82 4.93
C SER A 21 0.83 1.77 4.57
N HIS A 22 1.52 0.67 4.88
CA HIS A 22 2.94 0.49 4.54
C HIS A 22 3.20 0.48 3.03
N ILE A 23 2.35 -0.18 2.21
CA ILE A 23 2.51 -0.19 0.75
C ILE A 23 2.54 1.23 0.18
N ARG A 24 1.64 2.11 0.62
CA ARG A 24 1.53 3.48 0.11
C ARG A 24 2.78 4.31 0.41
N VAL A 25 3.42 4.07 1.56
CA VAL A 25 4.71 4.70 1.91
C VAL A 25 5.82 4.25 0.95
N PHE A 26 5.89 2.96 0.62
CA PHE A 26 6.86 2.47 -0.37
C PHE A 26 6.61 3.04 -1.77
N ILE A 27 5.34 3.15 -2.18
CA ILE A 27 4.98 3.80 -3.46
C ILE A 27 5.42 5.27 -3.44
N LEU A 28 5.20 6.00 -2.35
CA LEU A 28 5.66 7.39 -2.21
C LEU A 28 7.18 7.51 -2.26
N ALA A 29 7.91 6.59 -1.62
CA ALA A 29 9.36 6.56 -1.68
C ALA A 29 9.86 6.32 -3.12
N CYS A 30 9.25 5.38 -3.86
CA CYS A 30 9.55 5.16 -5.28
C CYS A 30 9.28 6.39 -6.14
N PHE A 31 8.17 7.10 -5.87
CA PHE A 31 7.82 8.35 -6.55
C PHE A 31 8.86 9.45 -6.27
N GLY A 32 9.27 9.63 -5.01
CA GLY A 32 10.30 10.61 -4.62
C GLY A 32 11.67 10.32 -5.25
N MET A 33 11.98 9.05 -5.49
CA MET A 33 13.17 8.61 -6.23
C MET A 33 13.02 8.69 -7.76
N GLN A 34 11.89 9.20 -8.26
CA GLN A 34 11.56 9.28 -9.70
C GLN A 34 11.61 7.93 -10.43
N LYS A 35 11.36 6.82 -9.71
CA LYS A 35 11.28 5.50 -10.33
C LYS A 35 10.00 5.38 -11.16
N PRO A 36 10.05 4.85 -12.39
CA PRO A 36 8.84 4.62 -13.17
C PRO A 36 7.92 3.59 -12.48
N PRO A 37 6.58 3.65 -12.70
CA PRO A 37 5.62 2.76 -12.04
C PRO A 37 5.92 1.26 -12.17
N LYS A 38 6.50 0.84 -13.31
CA LYS A 38 6.88 -0.56 -13.54
C LYS A 38 8.03 -1.00 -12.62
N GLU A 39 9.06 -0.15 -12.46
CA GLU A 39 10.20 -0.43 -11.58
C GLU A 39 9.75 -0.39 -10.10
N ALA A 40 8.84 0.52 -9.75
CA ALA A 40 8.24 0.55 -8.42
C ALA A 40 7.47 -0.75 -8.11
N LEU A 41 6.73 -1.30 -9.08
CA LEU A 41 6.02 -2.58 -8.92
C LEU A 41 6.99 -3.74 -8.65
N GLU A 42 8.04 -3.84 -9.45
CA GLU A 42 9.07 -4.87 -9.32
C GLU A 42 9.77 -4.75 -7.95
N TYR A 43 10.12 -3.54 -7.53
CA TYR A 43 10.70 -3.28 -6.22
C TYR A 43 9.77 -3.71 -5.09
N ILE A 44 8.52 -3.23 -5.08
CA ILE A 44 7.56 -3.51 -3.99
C ILE A 44 7.27 -5.02 -3.90
N ASN A 45 7.07 -5.68 -5.04
CA ASN A 45 6.81 -7.13 -5.06
C ASN A 45 8.06 -7.97 -4.73
N SER A 46 9.26 -7.38 -4.78
CA SER A 46 10.50 -8.03 -4.32
C SER A 46 10.68 -7.95 -2.80
N LEU A 47 9.89 -7.13 -2.09
CA LEU A 47 9.98 -7.04 -0.64
C LEU A 47 9.35 -8.30 -0.01
N ASP A 48 10.18 -9.15 0.59
CA ASP A 48 9.77 -10.39 1.28
C ASP A 48 9.10 -10.11 2.64
N ILE A 49 8.05 -9.30 2.61
CA ILE A 49 7.32 -8.79 3.80
C ILE A 49 5.80 -8.96 3.64
N GLY A 50 5.37 -9.82 2.71
CA GLY A 50 3.95 -10.10 2.46
C GLY A 50 3.16 -8.93 1.85
N LEU A 51 3.84 -7.89 1.37
CA LEU A 51 3.23 -6.77 0.66
C LEU A 51 3.17 -7.10 -0.83
N THR A 52 1.97 -7.16 -1.39
CA THR A 52 1.79 -7.26 -2.83
C THR A 52 0.89 -6.13 -3.31
N THR A 53 1.18 -5.60 -4.49
CA THR A 53 0.35 -4.57 -5.12
C THR A 53 0.27 -4.78 -6.63
N THR A 54 -0.52 -3.96 -7.30
CA THR A 54 -0.72 -4.02 -8.74
C THR A 54 -0.17 -2.78 -9.43
N TYR A 55 0.17 -2.92 -10.71
CA TYR A 55 0.60 -1.79 -11.54
C TYR A 55 -0.42 -0.64 -11.51
N ASP A 56 -1.71 -0.95 -11.64
CA ASP A 56 -2.77 0.05 -11.63
C ASP A 56 -2.85 0.79 -10.30
N THR A 57 -2.67 0.09 -9.18
CA THR A 57 -2.62 0.72 -7.86
C THR A 57 -1.49 1.74 -7.80
N ILE A 58 -0.26 1.35 -8.18
CA ILE A 58 0.90 2.26 -8.21
C ILE A 58 0.64 3.46 -9.12
N ARG A 59 0.11 3.21 -10.33
CA ARG A 59 -0.19 4.27 -11.30
C ARG A 59 -1.18 5.28 -10.76
N GLN A 60 -2.25 4.84 -10.09
CA GLN A 60 -3.24 5.75 -9.48
C GLN A 60 -2.62 6.60 -8.37
N TRP A 61 -1.75 6.02 -7.54
CA TRP A 61 -1.03 6.77 -6.50
C TRP A 61 -0.05 7.78 -7.08
N TYR A 62 0.68 7.43 -8.13
CA TYR A 62 1.56 8.37 -8.83
C TYR A 62 0.80 9.59 -9.36
N ILE A 63 -0.37 9.37 -9.97
CA ILE A 63 -1.24 10.46 -10.46
C ILE A 63 -1.69 11.37 -9.30
N ARG A 64 -1.92 10.83 -8.10
CA ARG A 64 -2.25 11.64 -6.91
C ARG A 64 -1.05 12.46 -6.44
N PHE A 65 0.13 11.85 -6.37
CA PHE A 65 1.36 12.54 -5.96
C PHE A 65 1.78 13.64 -6.94
N GLU A 66 1.60 13.43 -8.25
CA GLU A 66 1.80 14.47 -9.27
C GLU A 66 0.89 15.69 -9.06
N LYS A 67 -0.30 15.49 -8.48
CA LYS A 67 -1.23 16.56 -8.10
C LYS A 67 -0.94 17.16 -6.73
N GLY A 68 0.10 16.70 -6.04
CA GLY A 68 0.46 17.13 -4.69
C GLY A 68 -0.41 16.52 -3.57
N ASP A 69 -1.22 15.50 -3.88
CA ASP A 69 -2.03 14.79 -2.88
C ASP A 69 -1.22 13.64 -2.26
N PHE A 70 -0.69 13.89 -1.07
CA PHE A 70 0.11 12.93 -0.27
C PHE A 70 -0.68 12.30 0.88
N ASP A 71 -2.03 12.34 0.85
CA ASP A 71 -2.83 11.64 1.85
C ASP A 71 -2.77 10.12 1.66
N LEU A 72 -1.88 9.50 2.43
CA LEU A 72 -1.64 8.05 2.44
C LEU A 72 -2.69 7.29 3.26
N ALA A 73 -3.51 7.95 4.09
CA ALA A 73 -4.61 7.28 4.80
C ALA A 73 -5.68 6.82 3.82
N GLY A 74 -5.73 7.42 2.63
CA GLY A 74 -6.77 7.15 1.65
C GLY A 74 -8.14 7.57 2.19
N HIS A 75 -8.16 8.62 3.01
CA HIS A 75 -9.41 9.26 3.35
C HIS A 75 -9.93 9.86 2.06
N HIS A 76 -10.88 9.16 1.44
CA HIS A 76 -11.85 9.83 0.60
C HIS A 76 -12.40 10.96 1.46
N HIS A 77 -11.99 12.20 1.18
CA HIS A 77 -12.86 13.33 1.42
C HIS A 77 -14.12 13.02 0.59
N SER A 78 -15.09 12.37 1.21
CA SER A 78 -16.45 12.37 0.70
C SER A 78 -16.84 13.84 0.62
N VAL A 79 -16.90 14.35 -0.61
CA VAL A 79 -17.52 15.64 -0.89
C VAL A 79 -18.99 15.47 -0.50
N GLY A 80 -19.33 15.84 0.73
CA GLY A 80 -20.65 15.58 1.27
C GLY A 80 -20.69 15.67 2.79
N ASP A 81 -20.33 16.82 3.35
CA ASP A 81 -20.89 17.31 4.61
C ASP A 81 -20.84 18.84 4.57
N THR A 82 -21.72 19.41 3.74
CA THR A 82 -22.25 20.77 3.95
C THR A 82 -23.71 20.58 4.32
N SER A 83 -24.01 20.71 5.59
CA SER A 83 -25.35 20.97 6.13
C SER A 83 -25.24 22.12 7.12
#